data_AF-A0A3Q3F5X7-F1
#
_entry.id   AF-A0A3Q3F5X7-F1
#
_cell.length_a   1.000
_cell.length_b   1.000
_cell.length_c   1.000
_cell.angle_alpha   90.00
_cell.angle_beta   90.00
_cell.angle_gamma   90.00
#
_symmetry.space_group_name_H-M   'P 1'
#
loop_
_entity.id
_entity.type
_entity.pdbx_description
1 polymer ?
#
loop_
_entity_poly.entity_id
_entity_poly.type
_entity_poly.pdbx_seq_one_letter_code
_entity_poly.pdbx_strand_id
1 'polypeptide(L)'
;MKRFYEDKVLPVGQPSQKRYVEYFSGLLSGHIKINNKPLFLHHVIMHGIPNFESKGGCRPFLKIYQAMQPVYTSGIYNVQGDSQTSICITIEPGLLLKGDILLKCYHKRYRSPCRDVIFRVQFHTCAVHDLGIVFGKNELDETFKDDRFPEYGKVEFIFSFGPEKIHGVDHLENGPSVSVDYNTQDSLIRWDSYENFNQSCEDNTDGKCSWIIDFATNCAGSILCTMSTAHRLQE
;
A
#
# COMPACT_ATOMS: atom_id res chain seq x y z
N MET A 1 8.42 -26.64 -5.49
CA MET A 1 7.92 -25.44 -4.79
C MET A 1 6.62 -24.90 -5.37
N LYS A 2 6.53 -24.57 -6.67
CA LYS A 2 5.30 -24.06 -7.31
C LYS A 2 4.03 -24.89 -7.03
N ARG A 3 4.09 -26.21 -7.26
CA ARG A 3 2.99 -27.15 -6.96
C ARG A 3 2.56 -27.17 -5.49
N PHE A 4 3.48 -27.02 -4.54
CA PHE A 4 3.14 -27.01 -3.10
C PHE A 4 2.41 -25.72 -2.70
N TYR A 5 2.82 -24.57 -3.24
CA TYR A 5 2.13 -23.29 -3.02
C TYR A 5 0.74 -23.30 -3.68
N GLU A 6 0.64 -23.85 -4.89
CA GLU A 6 -0.63 -23.98 -5.61
C GLU A 6 -1.63 -24.90 -4.90
N ASP A 7 -1.17 -26.03 -4.36
CA ASP A 7 -2.03 -27.05 -3.75
C ASP A 7 -2.39 -26.75 -2.28
N LYS A 8 -1.57 -25.97 -1.55
CA LYS A 8 -1.71 -25.78 -0.09
C LYS A 8 -1.88 -24.33 0.38
N VAL A 9 -1.48 -23.33 -0.42
CA VAL A 9 -1.39 -21.93 0.03
C VAL A 9 -2.29 -20.98 -0.76
N LEU A 10 -2.49 -21.23 -2.06
CA LEU A 10 -3.37 -20.43 -2.93
C LEU A 10 -4.83 -20.25 -2.45
N PRO A 11 -5.49 -21.19 -1.76
CA PRO A 11 -6.87 -21.00 -1.32
C PRO A 11 -7.06 -19.86 -0.30
N VAL A 12 -5.97 -19.37 0.33
CA VAL A 12 -6.03 -18.43 1.47
C VAL A 12 -5.06 -17.24 1.33
N GLY A 13 -4.19 -17.23 0.31
CA GLY A 13 -3.13 -16.22 0.19
C GLY A 13 -3.58 -14.86 -0.32
N GLN A 14 -3.14 -13.77 0.33
CA GLN A 14 -3.35 -12.39 -0.11
C GLN A 14 -2.61 -12.11 -1.44
N PRO A 15 -3.11 -11.21 -2.31
CA PRO A 15 -2.46 -10.90 -3.59
C PRO A 15 -0.97 -10.56 -3.49
N SER A 16 -0.56 -9.82 -2.46
CA SER A 16 0.85 -9.50 -2.24
C SER A 16 1.72 -10.73 -1.98
N GLN A 17 1.19 -11.76 -1.31
CA GLN A 17 1.93 -13.01 -1.10
C GLN A 17 2.16 -13.76 -2.42
N LYS A 18 1.15 -13.78 -3.31
CA LYS A 18 1.27 -14.38 -4.65
C LYS A 18 2.33 -13.67 -5.47
N ARG A 19 2.33 -12.33 -5.45
CA ARG A 19 3.34 -11.49 -6.10
C ARG A 19 4.76 -11.84 -5.65
N TYR A 20 4.97 -12.08 -4.35
CA TYR A 20 6.29 -12.47 -3.85
C TYR A 20 6.75 -13.85 -4.33
N VAL A 21 5.82 -14.80 -4.49
CA VAL A 21 6.14 -16.10 -5.10
C VAL A 21 6.48 -15.94 -6.58
N GLU A 22 5.77 -15.07 -7.29
CA GLU A 22 6.04 -14.76 -8.70
C GLU A 22 7.39 -14.07 -8.87
N TYR A 23 7.73 -13.11 -8.00
CA TYR A 23 9.05 -12.48 -7.98
C TYR A 23 10.16 -13.50 -7.77
N PHE A 24 10.03 -14.36 -6.77
CA PHE A 24 11.03 -15.40 -6.51
C PHE A 24 11.18 -16.37 -7.69
N SER A 25 10.05 -16.83 -8.24
CA SER A 25 10.06 -17.71 -9.42
C SER A 25 10.70 -17.03 -10.63
N GLY A 26 10.38 -15.76 -10.88
CA GLY A 26 10.91 -14.99 -12.01
C GLY A 26 12.39 -14.65 -11.86
N LEU A 27 12.87 -14.43 -10.64
CA LEU A 27 14.30 -14.25 -10.35
C LEU A 27 15.08 -15.54 -10.61
N LEU A 28 14.58 -16.70 -10.13
CA LEU A 28 15.23 -17.99 -10.36
C LEU A 28 15.23 -18.41 -11.84
N SER A 29 14.18 -18.05 -12.59
CA SER A 29 14.10 -18.35 -14.03
C SER A 29 14.82 -17.32 -14.90
N GLY A 30 15.35 -16.23 -14.32
CA GLY A 30 15.94 -15.11 -15.06
C GLY A 30 14.96 -14.26 -15.87
N HIS A 31 13.64 -14.47 -15.71
CA HIS A 31 12.62 -13.66 -16.35
C HIS A 31 12.51 -12.26 -15.73
N ILE A 32 12.78 -12.14 -14.43
CA ILE A 32 12.87 -10.87 -13.73
C ILE A 32 14.34 -10.51 -13.62
N LYS A 33 14.72 -9.37 -14.19
CA LYS A 33 16.03 -8.77 -13.97
C LYS A 33 16.00 -7.97 -12.67
N ILE A 34 17.12 -7.93 -11.95
CA ILE A 34 17.20 -7.15 -10.72
C ILE A 34 17.42 -5.68 -11.09
N ASN A 35 16.50 -4.80 -10.69
CA ASN A 35 16.72 -3.37 -10.70
C ASN A 35 17.50 -2.92 -9.45
N ASN A 36 18.69 -2.38 -9.66
CA ASN A 36 19.56 -1.80 -8.62
C ASN A 36 19.60 -0.27 -8.65
N LYS A 37 18.84 0.38 -9.53
CA LYS A 37 18.76 1.84 -9.62
C LYS A 37 17.99 2.41 -8.43
N PRO A 38 18.33 3.62 -7.97
CA PRO A 38 17.51 4.32 -6.99
C PRO A 38 16.12 4.60 -7.58
N LEU A 39 15.08 4.43 -6.77
CA LEU A 39 13.70 4.76 -7.14
C LEU A 39 13.14 5.79 -6.17
N PHE A 40 12.70 6.91 -6.72
CA PHE A 40 12.01 7.95 -5.98
C PHE A 40 10.54 7.90 -6.35
N LEU A 41 9.66 7.68 -5.37
CA LEU A 41 8.21 7.70 -5.56
C LEU A 41 7.71 9.15 -5.55
N HIS A 42 7.00 9.55 -6.60
CA HIS A 42 6.46 10.90 -6.77
C HIS A 42 4.95 10.95 -6.65
N HIS A 43 4.24 9.96 -7.21
CA HIS A 43 2.77 9.93 -7.20
C HIS A 43 2.23 8.56 -6.85
N VAL A 44 1.19 8.55 -6.04
CA VAL A 44 0.29 7.40 -5.86
C VAL A 44 -1.10 7.83 -6.31
N ILE A 45 -1.60 7.22 -7.37
CA ILE A 45 -2.88 7.58 -7.98
C ILE A 45 -3.87 6.45 -7.70
N MET A 46 -4.94 6.76 -6.98
CA MET A 46 -6.06 5.84 -6.79
C MET A 46 -7.17 6.19 -7.79
N HIS A 47 -7.39 5.29 -8.73
CA HIS A 47 -8.44 5.40 -9.73
C HIS A 47 -9.70 4.73 -9.20
N GLY A 48 -10.81 5.47 -9.23
CA GLY A 48 -12.09 5.05 -8.68
C GLY A 48 -12.18 5.26 -7.17
N ILE A 49 -13.08 6.14 -6.75
CA ILE A 49 -13.21 6.52 -5.33
C ILE A 49 -13.98 5.45 -4.56
N PRO A 50 -13.39 4.86 -3.50
CA PRO A 50 -14.09 3.94 -2.64
C PRO A 50 -15.20 4.63 -1.84
N ASN A 51 -16.31 3.93 -1.60
CA ASN A 51 -17.47 4.47 -0.89
C ASN A 51 -17.49 4.06 0.59
N PHE A 52 -16.77 4.82 1.42
CA PHE A 52 -16.68 4.58 2.87
C PHE A 52 -17.60 5.50 3.69
N GLU A 53 -18.11 6.57 3.09
CA GLU A 53 -18.98 7.55 3.72
C GLU A 53 -20.46 7.33 3.40
N SER A 54 -21.34 7.65 4.35
CA SER A 54 -22.79 7.53 4.18
C SER A 54 -23.38 8.28 2.98
N LYS A 55 -22.71 9.35 2.52
CA LYS A 55 -23.13 10.18 1.38
C LYS A 55 -22.31 9.94 0.11
N GLY A 56 -21.47 8.92 0.06
CA GLY A 56 -20.50 8.76 -1.03
C GLY A 56 -19.12 9.30 -0.66
N GLY A 57 -18.08 8.67 -1.22
CA GLY A 57 -16.70 9.11 -1.10
C GLY A 57 -15.95 8.54 0.11
N CYS A 58 -14.77 9.12 0.37
CA CYS A 58 -13.88 8.69 1.44
C CYS A 58 -12.92 9.81 1.88
N ARG A 59 -12.28 9.62 3.04
CA ARG A 59 -11.19 10.46 3.54
C ARG A 59 -9.86 9.69 3.61
N PRO A 60 -9.20 9.45 2.46
CA PRO A 60 -8.04 8.57 2.42
C PRO A 60 -6.75 9.26 2.88
N PHE A 61 -5.87 8.50 3.51
CA PHE A 61 -4.47 8.86 3.73
C PHE A 61 -3.59 7.63 3.59
N LEU A 62 -2.33 7.83 3.17
CA LEU A 62 -1.37 6.77 2.94
C LEU A 62 -0.34 6.71 4.06
N LYS A 63 0.05 5.48 4.42
CA LYS A 63 1.31 5.20 5.11
C LYS A 63 2.17 4.30 4.27
N ILE A 64 3.43 4.67 4.11
CA ILE A 64 4.44 3.91 3.39
C ILE A 64 5.46 3.43 4.40
N TYR A 65 5.71 2.13 4.39
CA TYR A 65 6.66 1.46 5.24
C TYR A 65 7.77 0.84 4.41
N GLN A 66 9.00 0.97 4.88
CA GLN A 66 10.17 0.27 4.36
C GLN A 66 10.77 -0.53 5.51
N ALA A 67 11.01 -1.82 5.30
CA ALA A 67 11.50 -2.71 6.36
C ALA A 67 10.67 -2.57 7.67
N MET A 68 9.35 -2.50 7.53
CA MET A 68 8.37 -2.34 8.63
C MET A 68 8.42 -1.01 9.38
N GLN A 69 9.28 -0.08 8.98
CA GLN A 69 9.36 1.26 9.56
C GLN A 69 8.60 2.27 8.70
N PRO A 70 7.74 3.11 9.28
CA PRO A 70 7.03 4.15 8.53
C PRO A 70 8.05 5.17 8.01
N VAL A 71 8.14 5.31 6.69
CA VAL A 71 9.03 6.29 6.03
C VAL A 71 8.28 7.50 5.50
N TYR A 72 6.96 7.39 5.33
CA TYR A 72 6.12 8.49 4.88
C TYR A 72 4.67 8.32 5.32
N THR A 73 4.02 9.44 5.64
CA THR A 73 2.59 9.52 5.87
C THR A 73 2.04 10.76 5.15
N SER A 74 1.00 10.58 4.34
CA SER A 74 0.39 11.70 3.60
C SER A 74 -0.52 12.55 4.51
N GLY A 75 -0.94 13.71 3.99
CA GLY A 75 -2.14 14.39 4.49
C GLY A 75 -3.40 13.55 4.27
N ILE A 76 -4.50 13.94 4.91
CA ILE A 76 -5.81 13.33 4.72
C ILE A 76 -6.52 14.05 3.57
N TYR A 77 -6.77 13.31 2.50
CA TYR A 77 -7.56 13.80 1.38
C TYR A 77 -9.03 13.69 1.77
N ASN A 78 -9.84 14.69 1.47
CA ASN A 78 -11.28 14.65 1.61
C ASN A 78 -11.89 14.65 0.21
N VAL A 79 -12.56 13.55 -0.12
CA VAL A 79 -13.01 13.27 -1.47
C VAL A 79 -14.49 12.98 -1.42
N GLN A 80 -15.26 13.88 -2.02
CA GLN A 80 -16.67 13.65 -2.33
C GLN A 80 -16.75 13.38 -3.81
N GLY A 81 -17.25 12.21 -4.21
CA GLY A 81 -17.22 11.84 -5.62
C GLY A 81 -18.09 10.65 -5.94
N ASP A 82 -18.51 10.61 -7.19
CA ASP A 82 -18.94 9.40 -7.85
C ASP A 82 -17.73 8.52 -8.19
N SER A 83 -18.00 7.33 -8.69
CA SER A 83 -16.99 6.31 -8.87
C SER A 83 -15.96 6.65 -9.96
N GLN A 84 -16.16 7.67 -10.81
CA GLN A 84 -15.24 7.98 -11.93
C GLN A 84 -14.07 8.90 -11.57
N THR A 85 -14.08 9.48 -10.37
CA THR A 85 -13.00 10.37 -9.92
C THR A 85 -11.73 9.57 -9.56
N SER A 86 -10.56 10.10 -9.90
CA SER A 86 -9.26 9.62 -9.41
C SER A 86 -8.68 10.62 -8.42
N ILE A 87 -7.89 10.14 -7.46
CA ILE A 87 -7.07 11.01 -6.61
C ILE A 87 -5.59 10.76 -6.84
N CYS A 88 -4.81 11.83 -6.86
CA CYS A 88 -3.37 11.80 -6.95
C CYS A 88 -2.76 12.31 -5.64
N ILE A 89 -1.99 11.45 -4.98
CA ILE A 89 -1.23 11.78 -3.78
C ILE A 89 0.21 12.03 -4.21
N THR A 90 0.57 13.31 -4.27
CA THR A 90 1.90 13.77 -4.70
C THR A 90 2.84 13.86 -3.51
N ILE A 91 4.05 13.35 -3.70
CA ILE A 91 5.14 13.37 -2.73
C ILE A 91 6.26 14.23 -3.30
N GLU A 92 6.47 15.40 -2.71
CA GLU A 92 7.50 16.36 -3.14
C GLU A 92 8.34 16.80 -1.93
N PRO A 93 9.68 16.64 -1.97
CA PRO A 93 10.46 15.94 -3.01
C PRO A 93 10.14 14.44 -3.08
N GLY A 94 10.50 13.79 -4.18
CA GLY A 94 10.26 12.35 -4.36
C GLY A 94 10.85 11.52 -3.21
N LEU A 95 10.12 10.50 -2.77
CA LEU A 95 10.53 9.64 -1.65
C LEU A 95 11.42 8.50 -2.13
N LEU A 96 12.69 8.49 -1.70
CA LEU A 96 13.59 7.37 -1.99
C LEU A 96 13.08 6.08 -1.33
N LEU A 97 12.83 5.06 -2.14
CA LEU A 97 12.39 3.74 -1.70
C LEU A 97 13.41 2.67 -2.08
N LYS A 98 13.66 1.73 -1.17
CA LYS A 98 14.56 0.60 -1.37
C LYS A 98 14.09 -0.67 -0.67
N GLY A 99 14.09 -1.77 -1.40
CA GLY A 99 13.80 -3.09 -0.86
C GLY A 99 12.31 -3.37 -0.84
N ASP A 100 11.83 -3.99 0.24
CA ASP A 100 10.42 -4.30 0.45
C ASP A 100 9.65 -3.09 0.95
N ILE A 101 8.62 -2.72 0.18
CA ILE A 101 7.76 -1.57 0.43
C ILE A 101 6.35 -2.08 0.71
N LEU A 102 5.80 -1.64 1.84
CA LEU A 102 4.41 -1.85 2.19
C LEU A 102 3.70 -0.50 2.20
N LEU A 103 2.66 -0.36 1.37
CA LEU A 103 1.78 0.79 1.39
C LEU A 103 0.41 0.38 1.92
N LYS A 104 -0.08 1.11 2.94
CA LYS A 104 -1.44 0.99 3.47
C LYS A 104 -2.19 2.28 3.21
N CYS A 105 -3.34 2.18 2.57
CA CYS A 105 -4.29 3.28 2.43
C CYS A 105 -5.40 3.10 3.46
N TYR A 106 -5.70 4.16 4.20
CA TYR A 106 -6.70 4.15 5.25
C TYR A 106 -7.78 5.19 5.00
N HIS A 107 -9.01 4.87 5.38
CA HIS A 107 -10.10 5.81 5.52
C HIS A 107 -10.15 6.30 6.97
N LYS A 108 -9.96 7.59 7.23
CA LYS A 108 -10.22 8.17 8.56
C LYS A 108 -11.73 8.34 8.72
N ARG A 109 -12.36 7.78 9.76
CA ARG A 109 -13.81 7.92 10.03
C ARG A 109 -14.19 9.32 10.54
N TYR A 110 -15.46 9.69 10.39
CA TYR A 110 -15.90 11.08 10.61
C TYR A 110 -16.19 11.24 12.09
N ARG A 111 -15.53 12.21 12.74
CA ARG A 111 -15.67 12.44 14.19
C ARG A 111 -15.46 11.18 15.05
N SER A 112 -14.62 10.25 14.59
CA SER A 112 -14.30 9.01 15.28
C SER A 112 -12.78 8.81 15.28
N PRO A 113 -12.18 8.36 16.39
CA PRO A 113 -10.76 8.05 16.48
C PRO A 113 -10.42 6.69 15.84
N CYS A 114 -11.17 6.28 14.82
CA CYS A 114 -11.01 5.00 14.14
C CYS A 114 -10.70 5.20 12.66
N ARG A 115 -9.92 4.26 12.11
CA ARG A 115 -9.59 4.19 10.69
C ARG A 115 -9.91 2.81 10.15
N ASP A 116 -10.40 2.76 8.92
CA ASP A 116 -10.56 1.52 8.18
C ASP A 116 -9.44 1.38 7.16
N VAL A 117 -9.00 0.15 6.90
CA VAL A 117 -8.13 -0.11 5.75
C VAL A 117 -8.98 -0.03 4.50
N ILE A 118 -8.54 0.78 3.53
CA ILE A 118 -9.12 0.80 2.18
C ILE A 118 -8.45 -0.28 1.36
N PHE A 119 -7.11 -0.28 1.31
CA PHE A 119 -6.33 -1.30 0.63
C PHE A 119 -4.92 -1.39 1.22
N ARG A 120 -4.27 -2.53 0.97
CA ARG A 120 -2.85 -2.72 1.25
C ARG A 120 -2.16 -3.31 0.01
N VAL A 121 -0.92 -2.90 -0.23
CA VAL A 121 -0.10 -3.46 -1.29
C VAL A 121 1.36 -3.54 -0.85
N GLN A 122 1.99 -4.67 -1.15
CA GLN A 122 3.40 -4.90 -0.85
C GLN A 122 4.14 -5.29 -2.14
N PHE A 123 5.25 -4.61 -2.42
CA PHE A 123 6.07 -4.89 -3.59
C PHE A 123 7.54 -4.62 -3.27
N HIS A 124 8.44 -5.20 -4.08
CA HIS A 124 9.87 -5.02 -3.91
C HIS A 124 10.42 -4.14 -5.02
N THR A 125 11.23 -3.12 -4.68
CA THR A 125 11.75 -2.16 -5.65
C THR A 125 12.62 -2.80 -6.74
N CYS A 126 13.25 -3.94 -6.47
CA CYS A 126 14.07 -4.64 -7.46
C CYS A 126 13.29 -5.20 -8.66
N ALA A 127 11.97 -5.37 -8.53
CA ALA A 127 11.12 -5.88 -9.60
C ALA A 127 10.54 -4.76 -10.49
N VAL A 128 10.79 -3.50 -10.15
CA VAL A 128 10.22 -2.32 -10.84
C VAL A 128 11.15 -1.86 -11.96
N HIS A 129 10.66 -1.77 -13.19
CA HIS A 129 11.51 -1.45 -14.35
C HIS A 129 11.04 -0.23 -15.14
N ASP A 130 9.74 -0.09 -15.36
CA ASP A 130 9.17 0.92 -16.26
C ASP A 130 8.87 2.26 -15.59
N LEU A 131 9.46 2.52 -14.41
CA LEU A 131 9.19 3.69 -13.57
C LEU A 131 7.70 3.90 -13.23
N GLY A 132 6.87 2.89 -13.48
CA GLY A 132 5.45 2.86 -13.19
C GLY A 132 5.01 1.47 -12.76
N ILE A 133 4.07 1.38 -11.82
CA ILE A 133 3.43 0.12 -11.43
C ILE A 133 1.94 0.38 -11.25
N VAL A 134 1.11 -0.52 -11.77
CA VAL A 134 -0.34 -0.46 -11.60
C VAL A 134 -0.81 -1.76 -10.96
N PHE A 135 -1.65 -1.64 -9.94
CA PHE A 135 -2.32 -2.77 -9.29
C PHE A 135 -3.83 -2.60 -9.40
N GLY A 136 -4.52 -3.54 -10.05
CA GLY A 136 -5.98 -3.58 -10.04
C GLY A 136 -6.54 -4.07 -8.70
N LYS A 137 -7.85 -3.96 -8.49
CA LYS A 137 -8.56 -4.45 -7.28
C LYS A 137 -8.10 -5.86 -6.86
N ASN A 138 -8.04 -6.81 -7.79
CA ASN A 138 -7.66 -8.20 -7.49
C ASN A 138 -6.17 -8.39 -7.11
N GLU A 139 -5.36 -7.35 -7.24
CA GLU A 139 -3.93 -7.33 -6.90
C GLU A 139 -3.66 -6.55 -5.59
N LEU A 140 -4.69 -5.95 -5.00
CA LEU A 140 -4.64 -5.22 -3.74
C LEU A 140 -5.19 -6.10 -2.61
N ASP A 141 -4.42 -6.23 -1.53
CA ASP A 141 -4.85 -6.93 -0.34
C ASP A 141 -6.07 -6.24 0.30
N GLU A 142 -6.92 -7.02 0.95
CA GLU A 142 -8.16 -6.60 1.65
C GLU A 142 -9.27 -6.04 0.74
N THR A 143 -9.04 -5.80 -0.56
CA THR A 143 -10.06 -5.16 -1.44
C THR A 143 -10.93 -6.14 -2.21
N PHE A 144 -10.45 -7.34 -2.53
CA PHE A 144 -11.12 -8.29 -3.44
C PHE A 144 -12.46 -8.83 -2.91
N LYS A 145 -12.78 -8.60 -1.63
CA LYS A 145 -14.09 -8.90 -1.00
C LYS A 145 -14.83 -7.65 -0.54
N ASP A 146 -14.27 -6.47 -0.76
CA ASP A 146 -14.85 -5.21 -0.31
C ASP A 146 -15.55 -4.52 -1.49
N ASP A 147 -16.88 -4.56 -1.48
CA ASP A 147 -17.72 -3.95 -2.52
C ASP A 147 -17.66 -2.41 -2.50
N ARG A 148 -17.12 -1.81 -1.43
CA ARG A 148 -16.90 -0.36 -1.37
C ARG A 148 -15.79 0.09 -2.30
N PHE A 149 -14.85 -0.79 -2.63
CA PHE A 149 -13.79 -0.52 -3.61
C PHE A 149 -14.29 -0.92 -5.02
N PRO A 150 -14.29 -0.01 -6.00
CA PRO A 150 -14.91 -0.28 -7.31
C PRO A 150 -14.16 -1.38 -8.09
N GLU A 151 -14.88 -2.18 -8.88
CA GLU A 151 -14.31 -3.30 -9.66
C GLU A 151 -13.22 -2.87 -10.66
N TYR A 152 -13.41 -1.71 -11.29
CA TYR A 152 -12.40 -1.11 -12.18
C TYR A 152 -11.33 -0.32 -11.43
N GLY A 153 -11.43 -0.27 -10.10
CA GLY A 153 -10.50 0.47 -9.26
C GLY A 153 -9.08 -0.08 -9.38
N LYS A 154 -8.11 0.82 -9.40
CA LYS A 154 -6.70 0.49 -9.49
C LYS A 154 -5.84 1.55 -8.81
N VAL A 155 -4.64 1.16 -8.40
CA VAL A 155 -3.66 2.04 -7.77
C VAL A 155 -2.40 2.06 -8.61
N GLU A 156 -1.97 3.25 -9.00
CA GLU A 156 -0.82 3.49 -9.85
C GLU A 156 0.27 4.22 -9.07
N PHE A 157 1.52 3.79 -9.24
CA PHE A 157 2.70 4.35 -8.63
C PHE A 157 3.59 4.91 -9.73
N ILE A 158 4.03 6.17 -9.58
CA ILE A 158 4.93 6.83 -10.53
C ILE A 158 6.26 7.12 -9.85
N PHE A 159 7.33 6.64 -10.47
CA PHE A 159 8.70 6.75 -10.00
C PHE A 159 9.57 7.57 -10.95
N SER A 160 10.73 8.00 -10.45
CA SER A 160 11.85 8.44 -11.27
C SER A 160 13.17 8.01 -10.64
N PHE A 161 14.29 8.32 -11.31
CA PHE A 161 15.63 8.02 -10.80
C PHE A 161 16.20 9.13 -9.90
N GLY A 162 15.46 10.21 -9.66
CA GLY A 162 15.89 11.36 -8.86
C GLY A 162 14.76 11.98 -8.02
N PRO A 163 15.09 12.76 -6.99
CA PRO A 163 14.09 13.39 -6.12
C PRO A 163 13.39 14.60 -6.76
N GLU A 164 13.89 15.09 -7.90
CA GLU A 164 13.39 16.28 -8.56
C GLU A 164 11.99 16.07 -9.11
N LYS A 165 11.17 17.13 -9.07
CA LYS A 165 9.81 17.11 -9.59
C LYS A 165 9.80 16.62 -11.04
N ILE A 166 8.94 15.65 -11.33
CA ILE A 166 8.75 15.15 -12.69
C ILE A 166 8.04 16.25 -13.51
N HIS A 167 8.58 16.59 -14.68
CA HIS A 167 7.94 17.52 -15.61
C HIS A 167 6.93 16.78 -16.50
N GLY A 168 5.81 17.43 -16.85
CA GLY A 168 4.80 16.88 -17.77
C GLY A 168 3.70 16.03 -17.10
N VAL A 169 3.70 15.94 -15.76
CA VAL A 169 2.67 15.27 -14.95
C VAL A 169 1.65 16.26 -14.34
N ASP A 170 1.65 17.51 -14.81
CA ASP A 170 0.77 18.57 -14.29
C ASP A 170 -0.74 18.26 -14.49
N HIS A 171 -1.06 17.36 -15.41
CA HIS A 171 -2.43 16.86 -15.63
C HIS A 171 -2.94 15.94 -14.51
N LEU A 172 -2.08 15.53 -13.57
CA LEU A 172 -2.44 14.68 -12.43
C LEU A 172 -2.93 15.47 -11.22
N GLU A 173 -3.13 16.79 -11.34
CA GLU A 173 -3.66 17.60 -10.24
C GLU A 173 -5.09 17.19 -9.87
N ASN A 174 -5.36 17.13 -8.56
CA ASN A 174 -6.70 16.83 -8.08
C ASN A 174 -7.66 17.97 -8.43
N GLY A 175 -8.89 17.61 -8.79
CA GLY A 175 -9.95 18.58 -9.05
C GLY A 175 -10.34 19.38 -7.79
N PRO A 176 -11.11 20.49 -7.96
CA PRO A 176 -11.45 21.41 -6.87
C PRO A 176 -12.32 20.79 -5.76
N SER A 177 -12.91 19.61 -6.00
CA SER A 177 -13.69 18.86 -5.03
C SER A 177 -12.83 18.09 -4.01
N VAL A 178 -11.52 18.01 -4.22
CA VAL A 178 -10.58 17.34 -3.33
C VAL A 178 -9.87 18.38 -2.48
N SER A 179 -9.98 18.27 -1.16
CA SER A 179 -9.18 19.06 -0.22
C SER A 179 -8.24 18.18 0.59
N VAL A 180 -7.15 18.76 1.09
CA VAL A 180 -6.13 18.02 1.85
C VAL A 180 -5.90 18.67 3.20
N ASP A 181 -6.05 17.88 4.26
CA ASP A 181 -5.71 18.24 5.64
C ASP A 181 -4.32 17.71 5.99
N TYR A 182 -3.36 18.63 6.16
CA TYR A 182 -1.97 18.31 6.53
C TYR A 182 -1.74 18.34 8.05
N ASN A 183 -2.78 18.37 8.87
CA ASN A 183 -2.62 18.36 10.32
C ASN A 183 -2.08 17.02 10.83
N THR A 184 -0.76 16.95 10.95
CA THR A 184 -0.03 15.77 11.44
C THR A 184 -0.12 15.57 12.95
N GLN A 185 -0.83 16.43 13.70
CA GLN A 185 -1.05 16.27 15.15
C GLN A 185 -2.15 15.25 15.47
N ASP A 186 -2.92 14.81 14.47
CA ASP A 186 -3.92 13.77 14.65
C ASP A 186 -3.25 12.45 15.05
N SER A 187 -3.56 11.98 16.27
CA SER A 187 -3.00 10.75 16.84
C SER A 187 -3.28 9.53 15.96
N LEU A 188 -4.41 9.53 15.23
CA LEU A 188 -4.79 8.44 14.34
C LEU A 188 -3.86 8.34 13.12
N ILE A 189 -3.31 9.46 12.66
CA ILE A 189 -2.31 9.49 11.59
C ILE A 189 -0.97 9.02 12.13
N ARG A 190 -0.61 9.38 13.37
CA ARG A 190 0.64 8.93 14.00
C ARG A 190 0.62 7.46 14.38
N TRP A 191 -0.56 6.89 14.62
CA TRP A 191 -0.69 5.52 15.09
C TRP A 191 0.00 4.52 14.15
N ASP A 192 1.12 3.96 14.57
CA ASP A 192 1.82 2.92 13.82
C ASP A 192 1.28 1.55 14.19
N SER A 193 0.94 0.79 13.15
CA SER A 193 0.31 -0.53 13.28
C SER A 193 1.21 -1.55 14.00
N TYR A 194 2.50 -1.23 14.19
CA TYR A 194 3.52 -2.11 14.76
C TYR A 194 4.03 -1.69 16.15
N GLU A 195 3.71 -0.49 16.63
CA GLU A 195 4.14 -0.06 17.98
C GLU A 195 3.07 -0.25 19.06
N ASN A 196 1.84 -0.61 18.66
CA ASN A 196 0.67 -0.50 19.53
C ASN A 196 -0.02 -1.83 19.80
N PHE A 197 0.76 -2.89 19.94
CA PHE A 197 0.25 -4.20 20.36
C PHE A 197 -0.34 -4.21 21.79
N ASN A 198 0.00 -3.20 22.60
CA ASN A 198 -0.36 -3.14 24.02
C ASN A 198 -1.54 -2.21 24.35
N GLN A 199 -2.15 -1.55 23.36
CA GLN A 199 -3.27 -0.64 23.63
C GLN A 199 -4.59 -1.41 23.48
N SER A 200 -5.05 -2.02 24.58
CA SER A 200 -6.37 -2.60 24.66
C SER A 200 -7.43 -1.53 24.36
N CYS A 201 -8.15 -1.68 23.25
CA CYS A 201 -9.44 -1.02 23.09
C CYS A 201 -10.40 -1.67 24.09
N GLU A 202 -10.51 -1.10 25.29
CA GLU A 202 -11.69 -1.32 26.11
C GLU A 202 -12.88 -0.62 25.41
N ASP A 203 -13.98 -1.35 25.30
CA ASP A 203 -15.31 -0.97 24.81
C ASP A 203 -15.54 -0.79 23.28
N ASN A 204 -15.85 -1.90 22.60
CA ASN A 204 -17.22 -2.14 22.10
C ASN A 204 -17.37 -3.56 21.53
N THR A 205 -18.46 -4.23 21.90
CA THR A 205 -18.77 -5.66 21.68
C THR A 205 -19.14 -6.06 20.24
N ASP A 206 -18.60 -5.40 19.20
CA ASP A 206 -18.88 -5.79 17.80
C ASP A 206 -17.72 -5.55 16.81
N GLY A 207 -16.49 -5.57 17.30
CA GLY A 207 -15.30 -5.49 16.45
C GLY A 207 -14.35 -6.63 16.74
N LYS A 208 -14.37 -7.70 15.95
CA LYS A 208 -13.21 -8.60 15.85
C LYS A 208 -12.01 -7.75 15.41
N CYS A 209 -11.23 -7.35 16.41
CA CYS A 209 -9.99 -6.63 16.33
C CYS A 209 -9.16 -7.03 15.10
N SER A 210 -9.01 -6.08 14.17
CA SER A 210 -8.14 -6.12 12.98
C SER A 210 -6.69 -6.55 13.29
N TRP A 211 -6.28 -6.50 14.56
CA TRP A 211 -4.95 -6.84 15.07
C TRP A 211 -4.53 -8.30 14.84
N ILE A 212 -5.48 -9.26 14.84
CA ILE A 212 -5.17 -10.68 14.64
C ILE A 212 -4.83 -10.98 13.17
N ILE A 213 -5.38 -10.21 12.23
CA ILE A 213 -5.19 -10.40 10.78
C ILE A 213 -3.81 -9.88 10.35
N ASP A 214 -3.34 -8.78 10.94
CA ASP A 214 -2.01 -8.21 10.66
C ASP A 214 -0.85 -9.13 11.12
N PHE A 215 -1.06 -9.98 12.13
CA PHE A 215 -0.06 -10.97 12.58
C PHE A 215 0.05 -12.17 11.63
N ALA A 216 -1.08 -12.73 11.19
CA ALA A 216 -1.10 -13.92 10.33
C ALA A 216 -0.62 -13.65 8.89
N THR A 217 -0.80 -12.43 8.38
CA THR A 217 -0.33 -12.04 7.04
C THR A 217 1.21 -12.00 6.95
N ASN A 218 1.88 -11.76 8.08
CA ASN A 218 3.32 -11.47 8.15
C ASN A 218 4.25 -12.69 8.24
N CYS A 219 3.75 -13.87 8.61
CA CYS A 219 4.61 -15.07 8.62
C CYS A 219 5.12 -15.48 7.23
N ALA A 220 4.48 -15.01 6.15
CA ALA A 220 4.94 -15.25 4.78
C ALA A 220 6.08 -14.30 4.34
N GLY A 221 6.12 -13.05 4.83
CA GLY A 221 7.17 -12.08 4.52
C GLY A 221 8.51 -12.40 5.21
N SER A 222 8.45 -13.07 6.37
CA SER A 222 9.62 -13.48 7.15
C SER A 222 10.54 -14.49 6.41
N ILE A 223 9.99 -15.30 5.50
CA ILE A 223 10.74 -16.30 4.73
C ILE A 223 11.66 -15.65 3.68
N LEU A 224 11.33 -14.46 3.15
CA LEU A 224 12.24 -13.75 2.24
C LEU A 224 13.27 -12.89 2.98
N CYS A 225 12.90 -12.32 4.14
CA CYS A 225 13.79 -11.51 4.96
C CYS A 225 14.98 -12.34 5.52
N THR A 226 14.81 -13.65 5.69
CA THR A 226 15.87 -14.57 6.10
C THR A 226 16.86 -14.92 4.99
N MET A 227 16.49 -14.80 3.70
CA MET A 227 17.37 -15.15 2.58
C MET A 227 18.17 -13.97 2.00
N SER A 228 17.72 -12.72 2.17
CA SER A 228 18.57 -11.56 1.85
C SER A 228 19.80 -11.46 2.76
N THR A 229 19.74 -12.02 3.96
CA THR A 229 20.87 -12.12 4.90
C THR A 229 21.81 -13.26 4.52
N ALA A 230 21.27 -14.34 3.94
CA ALA A 230 22.06 -15.50 3.51
C ALA A 230 23.02 -15.19 2.35
N HIS A 231 22.60 -14.34 1.40
CA HIS A 231 23.47 -13.93 0.28
C HIS A 231 24.58 -12.94 0.69
N ARG A 232 24.48 -12.33 1.89
CA ARG A 232 25.50 -11.42 2.43
C ARG A 232 26.52 -12.11 3.33
N LEU A 233 26.42 -13.43 3.48
CA LEU A 233 27.35 -14.28 4.24
C LEU A 233 28.18 -15.20 3.32
N GLN A 234 28.10 -15.02 2.00
CA GLN A 234 28.88 -15.76 1.00
C GLN A 234 29.74 -14.87 0.09
N GLU A 235 29.89 -13.59 0.44
CA GLU A 235 30.88 -12.67 -0.15
C GLU A 235 31.79 -12.09 0.93
#